data_AF-A0AAV9I580-F1
#
_entry.id   AF-A0AAV9I580-F1
#
_cell.length_a   1.000
_cell.length_b   1.000
_cell.length_c   1.000
_cell.angle_alpha   90.00
_cell.angle_beta   90.00
_cell.angle_gamma   90.00
#
_symmetry.space_group_name_H-M   'P 1'
#
loop_
_entity.id
_entity.type
_entity.pdbx_description
1 polymer ?
#
loop_
_entity_poly.entity_id
_entity_poly.type
_entity_poly.pdbx_seq_one_letter_code
_entity_poly.pdbx_strand_id
1 'polypeptide(L)'
;MKHSRQLPRRGKKEQLWKPGNTDVKQKKKIEKRRKKLFSTLVSEKHIRTQNLASAVWIAERKEARVQVPKGKIFQSLGYFEASQQYLDPLEILFLVDRGILELRVQGKIASVQLAYELAITTGVDWNSFLVYAHLRRLGFVVRKPEFQGSELAASSLVRFGVWKPGTWKRKAQRKPSFYCIVCSFLDPPFLWEQVQAVCKQLSPVSVRIATVERSTVVFFDCCSYRCTTVASLSTS
;
A
#
# COMPACT_ATOMS: atom_id res chain seq x y z
N MET A 1 15.80 -23.80 28.93
CA MET A 1 16.43 -22.45 28.93
C MET A 1 15.38 -21.39 28.66
N LYS A 2 15.15 -20.45 29.58
CA LYS A 2 14.14 -19.38 29.43
C LYS A 2 14.64 -18.33 28.43
N HIS A 3 14.05 -18.26 27.24
CA HIS A 3 14.37 -17.20 26.27
C HIS A 3 13.72 -15.88 26.72
N SER A 4 14.56 -14.86 26.96
CA SER A 4 14.11 -13.48 27.19
C SER A 4 13.35 -12.98 25.96
N ARG A 5 12.08 -12.59 26.17
CA ARG A 5 11.15 -12.09 25.14
C ARG A 5 11.42 -10.63 24.75
N GLN A 6 12.63 -10.12 24.92
CA GLN A 6 12.99 -8.76 24.56
C GLN A 6 13.77 -8.74 23.25
N LEU A 7 13.17 -8.11 22.23
CA LEU A 7 13.86 -7.79 20.99
C LEU A 7 15.06 -6.87 21.31
N PRO A 8 16.24 -7.12 20.72
CA PRO A 8 17.41 -6.29 20.95
C PRO A 8 17.14 -4.85 20.49
N ARG A 9 17.22 -3.89 21.41
CA ARG A 9 17.11 -2.47 21.09
C ARG A 9 18.32 -2.07 20.24
N ARG A 10 18.04 -1.66 19.00
CA ARG A 10 18.89 -0.93 18.03
C ARG A 10 20.40 -1.04 18.27
N GLY A 11 21.10 -1.77 17.41
CA GLY A 11 22.56 -1.87 17.48
C GLY A 11 23.22 -0.49 17.39
N LYS A 12 24.00 -0.10 18.41
CA LYS A 12 24.94 1.01 18.28
C LYS A 12 25.83 0.71 17.06
N LYS A 13 25.90 1.63 16.10
CA LYS A 13 26.90 1.60 15.02
C LYS A 13 28.26 1.72 15.71
N GLU A 14 28.88 0.59 16.00
CA GLU A 14 30.21 0.59 16.61
C GLU A 14 31.17 1.28 15.63
N GLN A 15 31.96 2.19 16.18
CA GLN A 15 32.88 3.02 15.41
C GLN A 15 33.80 2.15 14.55
N LEU A 16 34.05 2.71 13.37
CA LEU A 16 34.66 2.09 12.21
C LEU A 16 35.91 1.28 12.56
N TRP A 17 35.91 0.05 12.06
CA TRP A 17 37.05 -0.85 12.03
C TRP A 17 38.21 -0.15 11.34
N LYS A 18 39.37 -0.04 12.01
CA LYS A 18 40.58 0.45 11.36
C LYS A 18 40.99 -0.57 10.29
N PRO A 19 41.24 -0.17 9.03
CA PRO A 19 41.77 -1.07 8.03
C PRO A 19 43.17 -1.53 8.49
N GLY A 20 43.32 -2.82 8.78
CA GLY A 20 44.53 -3.40 9.34
C GLY A 20 44.32 -4.81 9.91
N ASN A 21 45.42 -5.49 10.22
CA ASN A 21 45.46 -6.90 10.62
C ASN A 21 44.48 -7.17 11.80
N THR A 22 43.54 -8.08 11.58
CA THR A 22 42.47 -8.34 12.56
C THR A 22 43.04 -9.03 13.80
N ASP A 23 42.98 -8.33 14.94
CA ASP A 23 43.40 -8.84 16.24
C ASP A 23 42.58 -10.09 16.63
N VAL A 24 43.17 -11.03 17.37
CA VAL A 24 42.56 -12.30 17.80
C VAL A 24 41.25 -12.04 18.57
N LYS A 25 41.21 -10.97 19.37
CA LYS A 25 40.01 -10.52 20.09
C LYS A 25 38.89 -10.09 19.13
N GLN A 26 39.24 -9.49 18.00
CA GLN A 26 38.28 -9.07 16.97
C GLN A 26 37.68 -10.29 16.25
N LYS A 27 38.50 -11.27 15.86
CA LYS A 27 38.03 -12.53 15.26
C LYS A 27 37.01 -13.24 16.15
N LYS A 28 37.30 -13.34 17.45
CA LYS A 28 36.40 -13.95 18.44
C LYS A 28 35.08 -13.17 18.60
N LYS A 29 35.12 -11.83 18.53
CA LYS A 29 33.91 -10.98 18.57
C LYS A 29 33.05 -11.16 17.32
N ILE A 30 33.66 -11.25 16.15
CA ILE A 30 32.98 -11.51 14.86
C ILE A 30 32.32 -12.88 14.90
N GLU A 31 33.04 -13.92 15.35
CA GLU A 31 32.52 -15.28 15.40
C GLU A 31 31.33 -15.40 16.36
N LYS A 32 31.40 -14.75 17.53
CA LYS A 32 30.28 -14.66 18.47
C LYS A 32 29.05 -13.97 17.85
N ARG A 33 29.26 -12.89 17.09
CA ARG A 33 28.17 -12.19 16.37
C ARG A 33 27.57 -13.04 15.27
N ARG A 34 28.42 -13.72 14.50
CA ARG A 34 28.03 -14.61 13.42
C ARG A 34 27.17 -15.74 13.98
N LYS A 35 27.63 -16.43 15.04
CA LYS A 35 26.85 -17.45 15.75
C LYS A 35 25.51 -16.91 16.26
N LYS A 36 25.49 -15.71 16.86
CA LYS A 36 24.24 -15.08 17.32
C LYS A 36 23.29 -14.76 16.15
N LEU A 37 23.79 -14.22 15.06
CA LEU A 37 23.01 -13.92 13.85
C LEU A 37 22.40 -15.19 13.28
N PHE A 38 23.21 -16.22 13.02
CA PHE A 38 22.73 -17.49 12.49
C PHE A 38 21.75 -18.18 13.45
N SER A 39 21.99 -18.16 14.77
CA SER A 39 21.02 -18.70 15.74
C SER A 39 19.68 -17.97 15.71
N THR A 40 19.68 -16.66 15.40
CA THR A 40 18.45 -15.85 15.28
C THR A 40 17.76 -16.06 13.93
N LEU A 41 18.52 -16.36 12.88
CA LEU A 41 17.96 -16.67 11.56
C LEU A 41 17.33 -18.07 11.51
N VAL A 42 17.96 -19.02 12.19
CA VAL A 42 17.52 -20.42 12.29
C VAL A 42 16.37 -20.58 13.29
N SER A 43 16.28 -19.73 14.32
CA SER A 43 15.17 -19.80 15.27
C SER A 43 13.84 -19.67 14.54
N GLU A 44 12.92 -20.59 14.85
CA GLU A 44 11.58 -20.63 14.28
C GLU A 44 10.90 -19.27 14.48
N LYS A 45 10.55 -18.63 13.37
CA LYS A 45 9.81 -17.37 13.38
C LYS A 45 8.36 -17.70 13.70
N HIS A 46 8.03 -17.80 14.98
CA HIS A 46 6.66 -17.99 15.42
C HIS A 46 5.83 -16.74 15.06
N ILE A 47 5.03 -16.83 13.99
CA ILE A 47 4.03 -15.82 13.67
C ILE A 47 3.01 -15.89 14.80
N ARG A 48 2.80 -14.78 15.52
CA ARG A 48 1.78 -14.72 16.57
C ARG A 48 0.41 -14.83 15.91
N THR A 49 -0.13 -16.04 15.82
CA THR A 49 -1.43 -16.38 15.23
C THR A 49 -2.58 -15.60 15.86
N GLN A 50 -2.41 -15.10 17.09
CA GLN A 50 -3.39 -14.28 17.81
C GLN A 50 -3.79 -12.99 17.06
N ASN A 51 -2.91 -12.46 16.19
CA ASN A 51 -3.16 -11.24 15.42
C ASN A 51 -3.45 -11.51 13.93
N LEU A 52 -3.51 -12.77 13.49
CA LEU A 52 -3.75 -13.14 12.11
C LEU A 52 -5.26 -13.10 11.83
N ALA A 53 -5.67 -12.29 10.86
CA ALA A 53 -7.04 -12.32 10.38
C ALA A 53 -7.25 -13.49 9.43
N SER A 54 -8.49 -13.96 9.26
CA SER A 54 -8.82 -14.99 8.28
C SER A 54 -9.90 -14.51 7.31
N ALA A 55 -9.77 -14.87 6.04
CA ALA A 55 -10.78 -14.62 5.01
C ALA A 55 -10.89 -15.80 4.04
N VAL A 56 -12.07 -15.97 3.45
CA VAL A 56 -12.34 -16.99 2.43
C VAL A 56 -12.55 -16.32 1.09
N TRP A 57 -11.81 -16.78 0.08
CA TRP A 57 -11.97 -16.38 -1.30
C TRP A 57 -13.28 -16.93 -1.88
N ILE A 58 -14.04 -16.05 -2.54
CA ILE A 58 -15.28 -16.36 -3.26
C ILE A 58 -14.98 -16.17 -4.75
N ALA A 59 -14.84 -17.28 -5.47
CA ALA A 59 -14.40 -17.27 -6.87
C ALA A 59 -15.41 -16.55 -7.78
N GLU A 60 -16.70 -16.67 -7.48
CA GLU A 60 -17.80 -16.10 -8.26
C GLU A 60 -17.79 -14.57 -8.20
N ARG A 61 -17.41 -14.01 -7.05
CA ARG A 61 -17.37 -12.55 -6.81
C ARG A 61 -15.99 -11.94 -7.03
N LYS A 62 -14.94 -12.75 -7.15
CA LYS A 62 -13.54 -12.30 -7.22
C LYS A 62 -13.14 -11.46 -5.99
N GLU A 63 -13.64 -11.84 -4.82
CA GLU A 63 -13.44 -11.11 -3.56
C GLU A 63 -13.25 -12.10 -2.41
N ALA A 64 -12.78 -11.61 -1.26
CA ALA A 64 -12.69 -12.42 -0.05
C ALA A 64 -13.60 -11.91 1.06
N ARG A 65 -14.33 -12.84 1.66
CA ARG A 65 -15.17 -12.61 2.83
C ARG A 65 -14.33 -12.80 4.09
N VAL A 66 -14.19 -11.73 4.88
CA VAL A 66 -13.45 -11.78 6.15
C VAL A 66 -14.24 -12.61 7.15
N GLN A 67 -13.66 -13.68 7.66
CA GLN A 67 -14.27 -14.50 8.72
C GLN A 67 -13.97 -13.92 10.10
N VAL A 68 -12.70 -13.62 10.36
CA VAL A 68 -12.24 -13.10 11.66
C VAL A 68 -11.39 -11.86 11.40
N PRO A 69 -11.96 -10.64 11.55
CA PRO A 69 -11.18 -9.42 11.45
C PRO A 69 -10.27 -9.28 12.67
N LYS A 70 -8.97 -9.08 12.45
CA LYS A 70 -7.98 -8.84 13.52
C LYS A 70 -7.20 -7.56 13.26
N GLY A 71 -7.20 -6.67 14.25
CA GLY A 71 -6.46 -5.41 14.21
C GLY A 71 -7.24 -4.24 13.59
N LYS A 72 -6.70 -3.02 13.79
CA LYS A 72 -7.36 -1.76 13.42
C LYS A 72 -7.45 -1.54 11.90
N ILE A 73 -6.63 -2.25 11.11
CA ILE A 73 -6.55 -2.05 9.66
C ILE A 73 -7.89 -2.34 8.96
N PHE A 74 -8.63 -3.34 9.45
CA PHE A 74 -9.95 -3.74 8.95
C PHE A 74 -11.03 -2.68 9.15
N GLN A 75 -10.83 -1.69 10.03
CA GLN A 75 -11.76 -0.57 10.14
C GLN A 75 -11.82 0.22 8.82
N SER A 76 -10.69 0.33 8.12
CA SER A 76 -10.49 1.14 6.91
C SER A 76 -10.42 0.37 5.59
N LEU A 77 -10.45 -0.96 5.65
CA LEU A 77 -10.42 -1.84 4.48
C LEU A 77 -11.81 -2.41 4.20
N GLY A 78 -12.01 -2.86 2.98
CA GLY A 78 -13.22 -3.56 2.57
C GLY A 78 -14.50 -2.72 2.65
N TYR A 79 -15.56 -3.31 2.15
CA TYR A 79 -16.91 -2.81 2.35
C TYR A 79 -17.72 -3.82 3.16
N PHE A 80 -18.86 -3.38 3.68
CA PHE A 80 -19.76 -4.22 4.44
C PHE A 80 -21.03 -4.44 3.62
N GLU A 81 -21.40 -5.70 3.43
CA GLU A 81 -22.65 -6.10 2.79
C GLU A 81 -23.28 -7.20 3.65
N ALA A 82 -24.56 -7.05 3.98
CA ALA A 82 -25.30 -7.99 4.85
C ALA A 82 -24.56 -8.35 6.16
N SER A 83 -24.03 -7.33 6.85
CA SER A 83 -23.24 -7.47 8.10
C SER A 83 -21.90 -8.21 7.97
N GLN A 84 -21.48 -8.53 6.75
CA GLN A 84 -20.21 -9.20 6.49
C GLN A 84 -19.24 -8.26 5.77
N GLN A 85 -17.96 -8.37 6.09
CA GLN A 85 -16.91 -7.58 5.44
C GLN A 85 -16.32 -8.33 4.24
N TYR A 86 -16.27 -7.66 3.10
CA TYR A 86 -15.66 -8.13 1.87
C TYR A 86 -14.44 -7.28 1.52
N LEU A 87 -13.41 -7.92 0.97
CA LEU A 87 -12.16 -7.30 0.57
C LEU A 87 -11.96 -7.46 -0.93
N ASP A 88 -11.48 -6.39 -1.56
CA ASP A 88 -11.07 -6.41 -2.96
C ASP A 88 -9.76 -7.20 -3.13
N PRO A 89 -9.48 -7.77 -4.32
CA PRO A 89 -8.22 -8.47 -4.62
C PRO A 89 -6.96 -7.67 -4.27
N LEU A 90 -6.96 -6.36 -4.55
CA LEU A 90 -5.87 -5.45 -4.21
C LEU A 90 -5.63 -5.35 -2.70
N GLU A 91 -6.71 -5.27 -1.90
CA GLU A 91 -6.64 -5.20 -0.44
C GLU A 91 -6.18 -6.55 0.15
N ILE A 92 -6.66 -7.66 -0.41
CA ILE A 92 -6.29 -9.03 -0.03
C ILE A 92 -4.80 -9.24 -0.24
N LEU A 93 -4.32 -8.96 -1.46
CA LEU A 93 -2.91 -9.15 -1.81
C LEU A 93 -2.00 -8.39 -0.85
N PHE A 94 -2.35 -7.14 -0.53
CA PHE A 94 -1.60 -6.33 0.42
C PHE A 94 -1.56 -6.95 1.83
N LEU A 95 -2.69 -7.47 2.31
CA LEU A 95 -2.75 -8.07 3.64
C LEU A 95 -2.00 -9.41 3.71
N VAL A 96 -2.07 -10.23 2.67
CA VAL A 96 -1.35 -11.51 2.56
C VAL A 96 0.15 -11.28 2.46
N ASP A 97 0.60 -10.36 1.60
CA ASP A 97 2.02 -9.98 1.45
C ASP A 97 2.63 -9.48 2.77
N ARG A 98 1.83 -8.77 3.58
CA ARG A 98 2.24 -8.30 4.91
C ARG A 98 2.18 -9.36 6.00
N GLY A 99 1.65 -10.55 5.73
CA GLY A 99 1.44 -11.62 6.71
C GLY A 99 0.40 -11.26 7.78
N ILE A 100 -0.58 -10.43 7.45
CA ILE A 100 -1.66 -9.99 8.36
C ILE A 100 -2.94 -10.80 8.14
N LEU A 101 -3.12 -11.38 6.95
CA LEU A 101 -4.30 -12.16 6.57
C LEU A 101 -3.92 -13.57 6.12
N GLU A 102 -4.58 -14.56 6.71
CA GLU A 102 -4.67 -15.93 6.19
C GLU A 102 -5.83 -15.99 5.20
N LEU A 103 -5.51 -16.05 3.90
CA LEU A 103 -6.51 -16.26 2.86
C LEU A 103 -6.75 -17.75 2.67
N ARG A 104 -8.01 -18.17 2.63
CA ARG A 104 -8.41 -19.54 2.33
C ARG A 104 -9.10 -19.63 0.98
N VAL A 105 -8.60 -20.51 0.11
CA VAL A 105 -9.15 -20.79 -1.22
C VAL A 105 -9.56 -22.26 -1.23
N GLN A 106 -10.85 -22.53 -1.50
CA GLN A 106 -11.39 -23.90 -1.51
C GLN A 106 -11.07 -24.69 -0.22
N GLY A 107 -11.13 -24.03 0.94
CA GLY A 107 -10.86 -24.63 2.24
C GLY A 107 -9.38 -24.80 2.61
N LYS A 108 -8.44 -24.50 1.71
CA LYS A 108 -6.98 -24.57 1.97
C LYS A 108 -6.39 -23.18 2.17
N ILE A 109 -5.34 -23.07 2.99
CA ILE A 109 -4.59 -21.82 3.16
C ILE A 109 -3.84 -21.53 1.85
N ALA A 110 -4.05 -20.33 1.30
CA ALA A 110 -3.37 -19.88 0.10
C ALA A 110 -1.91 -19.51 0.41
N SER A 111 -1.01 -19.89 -0.49
CA SER A 111 0.35 -19.35 -0.50
C SER A 111 0.34 -17.88 -0.91
N VAL A 112 1.42 -17.16 -0.62
CA VAL A 112 1.59 -15.78 -1.09
C VAL A 112 1.56 -15.73 -2.63
N GLN A 113 2.18 -16.71 -3.29
CA GLN A 113 2.18 -16.84 -4.75
C GLN A 113 0.76 -16.99 -5.33
N LEU A 114 -0.07 -17.83 -4.70
CA LEU A 114 -1.46 -17.98 -5.13
C LEU A 114 -2.26 -16.68 -4.96
N ALA A 115 -1.99 -15.90 -3.91
CA ALA A 115 -2.63 -14.59 -3.76
C ALA A 115 -2.23 -13.60 -4.87
N TYR A 116 -0.96 -13.63 -5.34
CA TYR A 116 -0.53 -12.85 -6.51
C TYR A 116 -1.25 -13.31 -7.79
N GLU A 117 -1.33 -14.62 -8.02
CA GLU A 117 -2.04 -15.17 -9.17
C GLU A 117 -3.53 -14.76 -9.18
N LEU A 118 -4.20 -14.83 -8.03
CA LEU A 118 -5.58 -14.35 -7.87
C LEU A 118 -5.70 -12.85 -8.18
N ALA A 119 -4.76 -12.03 -7.73
CA ALA A 119 -4.78 -10.60 -8.05
C ALA A 119 -4.61 -10.33 -9.55
N ILE A 120 -3.70 -11.05 -10.22
CA ILE A 120 -3.46 -10.90 -11.66
C ILE A 120 -4.69 -11.35 -12.46
N THR A 121 -5.24 -12.52 -12.14
CA THR A 121 -6.44 -13.08 -12.82
C THR A 121 -7.70 -12.24 -12.62
N THR A 122 -7.76 -11.46 -11.53
CA THR A 122 -8.85 -10.50 -11.29
C THR A 122 -8.62 -9.14 -11.94
N GLY A 123 -7.48 -8.93 -12.60
CA GLY A 123 -7.17 -7.69 -13.32
C GLY A 123 -6.59 -6.58 -12.44
N VAL A 124 -5.99 -6.92 -11.29
CA VAL A 124 -5.26 -5.93 -10.49
C VAL A 124 -4.01 -5.51 -11.23
N ASP A 125 -3.95 -4.22 -11.58
CA ASP A 125 -2.74 -3.62 -12.13
C ASP A 125 -1.60 -3.59 -11.10
N TRP A 126 -0.41 -3.98 -11.55
CA TRP A 126 0.79 -4.06 -10.72
C TRP A 126 1.23 -2.70 -10.17
N ASN A 127 1.18 -1.67 -11.01
CA ASN A 127 1.58 -0.32 -10.61
C ASN A 127 0.60 0.23 -9.56
N SER A 128 -0.69 -0.01 -9.76
CA SER A 128 -1.73 0.32 -8.80
C SER A 128 -1.49 -0.37 -7.45
N PHE A 129 -1.09 -1.64 -7.45
CA PHE A 129 -0.69 -2.35 -6.22
C PHE A 129 0.52 -1.72 -5.54
N LEU A 130 1.58 -1.38 -6.28
CA LEU A 130 2.78 -0.76 -5.72
C LEU A 130 2.48 0.59 -5.07
N VAL A 131 1.71 1.46 -5.73
CA VAL A 131 1.26 2.75 -5.19
C VAL A 131 0.38 2.54 -3.96
N TYR A 132 -0.59 1.63 -4.02
CA TYR A 132 -1.46 1.29 -2.91
C TYR A 132 -0.66 0.82 -1.69
N ALA A 133 0.26 -0.12 -1.89
CA ALA A 133 1.09 -0.67 -0.83
C ALA A 133 2.02 0.39 -0.24
N HIS A 134 2.56 1.29 -1.06
CA HIS A 134 3.39 2.41 -0.60
C HIS A 134 2.59 3.35 0.31
N LEU A 135 1.43 3.82 -0.14
CA LEU A 135 0.57 4.72 0.63
C LEU A 135 0.08 4.07 1.94
N ARG A 136 -0.30 2.78 1.89
CA ARG A 136 -0.73 2.04 3.09
C ARG A 136 0.40 1.88 4.11
N ARG A 137 1.66 1.69 3.67
CA ARG A 137 2.82 1.63 4.56
C ARG A 137 3.10 2.96 5.27
N LEU A 138 2.79 4.08 4.63
CA LEU A 138 2.86 5.42 5.23
C LEU A 138 1.70 5.69 6.21
N GLY A 139 0.71 4.79 6.30
CA GLY A 139 -0.43 4.90 7.20
C GLY A 139 -1.64 5.63 6.61
N PHE A 140 -1.59 6.01 5.33
CA PHE A 140 -2.76 6.56 4.64
C PHE A 140 -3.86 5.50 4.52
N VAL A 141 -5.10 5.97 4.48
CA VAL A 141 -6.24 5.15 4.07
C VAL A 141 -6.43 5.35 2.57
N VAL A 142 -6.46 4.26 1.83
CA VAL A 142 -6.57 4.26 0.37
C VAL A 142 -7.79 3.44 -0.02
N ARG A 143 -8.67 4.01 -0.84
CA ARG A 143 -9.89 3.38 -1.33
C ARG A 143 -10.08 3.70 -2.81
N LYS A 144 -10.82 2.86 -3.53
CA LYS A 144 -11.32 3.22 -4.86
C LYS A 144 -12.30 4.40 -4.71
N PRO A 145 -12.18 5.44 -5.53
CA PRO A 145 -13.11 6.55 -5.52
C PRO A 145 -14.48 6.10 -6.06
N GLU A 146 -15.55 6.56 -5.43
CA GLU A 146 -16.92 6.41 -5.94
C GLU A 146 -17.26 7.72 -6.66
N PHE A 147 -17.30 7.68 -7.99
CA PHE A 147 -17.67 8.83 -8.82
C PHE A 147 -19.14 8.73 -9.21
N GLN A 148 -19.85 9.85 -9.14
CA GLN A 148 -21.24 9.93 -9.65
C GLN A 148 -21.20 10.17 -11.16
N GLY A 149 -22.23 9.74 -11.89
CA GLY A 149 -22.23 9.61 -13.36
C GLY A 149 -21.90 10.86 -14.21
N SER A 150 -21.64 12.02 -13.62
CA SER A 150 -21.11 13.21 -14.31
C SER A 150 -19.57 13.21 -14.45
N GLU A 151 -18.86 12.28 -13.78
CA GLU A 151 -17.38 12.30 -13.64
C GLU A 151 -16.70 11.12 -14.36
N LEU A 152 -17.24 10.65 -15.51
CA LEU A 152 -16.69 9.48 -16.24
C LEU A 152 -15.21 9.64 -16.63
N ALA A 153 -14.78 10.85 -16.97
CA ALA A 153 -13.37 11.10 -17.29
C ALA A 153 -12.48 10.86 -16.06
N ALA A 154 -12.89 11.35 -14.88
CA ALA A 154 -12.20 11.12 -13.63
C ALA A 154 -12.24 9.65 -13.20
N SER A 155 -13.34 8.93 -13.46
CA SER A 155 -13.46 7.51 -13.10
C SER A 155 -12.52 6.60 -13.86
N SER A 156 -12.20 6.94 -15.10
CA SER A 156 -11.22 6.19 -15.90
C SER A 156 -9.77 6.43 -15.43
N LEU A 157 -9.46 7.66 -15.02
CA LEU A 157 -8.08 8.10 -14.80
C LEU A 157 -7.65 7.98 -13.33
N VAL A 158 -8.53 8.32 -12.40
CA VAL A 158 -8.22 8.30 -10.96
C VAL A 158 -8.42 6.89 -10.42
N ARG A 159 -7.35 6.33 -9.85
CA ARG A 159 -7.38 4.98 -9.28
C ARG A 159 -7.71 4.96 -7.80
N PHE A 160 -7.29 5.98 -7.05
CA PHE A 160 -7.48 6.00 -5.60
C PHE A 160 -7.93 7.35 -5.06
N GLY A 161 -8.85 7.32 -4.10
CA GLY A 161 -9.00 8.38 -3.10
C GLY A 161 -8.09 8.09 -1.90
N VAL A 162 -7.41 9.10 -1.38
CA VAL A 162 -6.47 8.95 -0.27
C VAL A 162 -6.84 9.88 0.88
N TRP A 163 -6.88 9.33 2.09
CA TRP A 163 -7.17 10.06 3.33
C TRP A 163 -5.99 9.99 4.28
N LYS A 164 -5.70 11.12 4.95
CA LYS A 164 -4.70 11.18 6.01
C LYS A 164 -5.02 10.20 7.17
N PRO A 165 -4.00 9.65 7.84
CA PRO A 165 -4.21 8.78 8.99
C PRO A 165 -5.15 9.39 10.03
N GLY A 166 -6.12 8.62 10.53
CA GLY A 166 -7.07 9.05 11.57
C GLY A 166 -8.23 9.95 11.11
N THR A 167 -8.21 10.46 9.87
CA THR A 167 -9.29 11.34 9.37
C THR A 167 -10.48 10.59 8.79
N TRP A 168 -10.28 9.34 8.37
CA TRP A 168 -11.30 8.54 7.71
C TRP A 168 -12.21 7.83 8.73
N LYS A 169 -13.53 7.93 8.53
CA LYS A 169 -14.55 7.21 9.30
C LYS A 169 -15.60 6.66 8.34
N ARG A 170 -16.00 5.40 8.54
CA ARG A 170 -16.96 4.70 7.65
C ARG A 170 -18.35 5.34 7.60
N LYS A 171 -18.86 5.82 8.75
CA LYS A 171 -20.20 6.42 8.89
C LYS A 171 -20.28 7.90 8.47
N ALA A 172 -19.14 8.58 8.35
CA ALA A 172 -19.07 10.01 8.06
C ALA A 172 -17.92 10.23 7.08
N GLN A 173 -18.11 9.79 5.84
CA GLN A 173 -17.09 9.88 4.81
C GLN A 173 -16.89 11.34 4.41
N ARG A 174 -15.77 11.91 4.85
CA ARG A 174 -15.31 13.21 4.35
C ARG A 174 -14.69 13.01 2.96
N LYS A 175 -14.66 14.07 2.16
CA LYS A 175 -13.92 14.09 0.88
C LYS A 175 -12.47 13.62 1.11
N PRO A 176 -11.87 12.90 0.14
CA PRO A 176 -10.47 12.49 0.22
C PRO A 176 -9.55 13.70 0.40
N SER A 177 -8.40 13.47 1.02
CA SER A 177 -7.36 14.49 1.13
C SER A 177 -6.75 14.80 -0.23
N PHE A 178 -6.58 13.78 -1.06
CA PHE A 178 -6.22 13.93 -2.47
C PHE A 178 -6.69 12.72 -3.27
N TYR A 179 -6.86 12.92 -4.58
CA TYR A 179 -7.06 11.84 -5.55
C TYR A 179 -5.73 11.45 -6.18
N CYS A 180 -5.55 10.17 -6.50
CA CYS A 180 -4.31 9.61 -7.03
C CYS A 180 -4.57 8.99 -8.40
N ILE A 181 -3.89 9.50 -9.42
CA ILE A 181 -3.77 8.92 -10.74
C ILE A 181 -2.51 8.06 -10.74
N VAL A 182 -2.58 6.84 -11.25
CA VAL A 182 -1.42 5.94 -11.35
C VAL A 182 -0.98 5.87 -12.80
N CYS A 183 0.30 6.16 -13.05
CA CYS A 183 0.93 6.05 -14.37
C CYS A 183 2.02 4.98 -14.32
N SER A 184 2.00 4.03 -15.25
CA SER A 184 3.20 3.27 -15.58
C SER A 184 4.17 4.16 -16.34
N PHE A 185 5.47 3.96 -16.16
CA PHE A 185 6.47 4.54 -17.05
C PHE A 185 6.34 4.03 -18.50
N LEU A 186 5.78 2.82 -18.68
CA LEU A 186 5.63 2.19 -19.99
C LEU A 186 4.31 2.54 -20.69
N ASP A 187 3.36 3.13 -19.96
CA ASP A 187 2.08 3.52 -20.55
C ASP A 187 2.27 4.79 -21.40
N PRO A 188 1.48 4.97 -22.47
CA PRO A 188 1.50 6.23 -23.20
C PRO A 188 1.20 7.39 -22.23
N PRO A 189 1.93 8.52 -22.35
CA PRO A 189 1.72 9.65 -21.47
C PRO A 189 0.29 10.17 -21.62
N PHE A 190 -0.36 10.46 -20.49
CA PHE A 190 -1.67 11.10 -20.51
C PHE A 190 -1.58 12.46 -21.21
N LEU A 191 -2.59 12.78 -22.02
CA LEU A 191 -2.74 14.14 -22.54
C LEU A 191 -2.97 15.07 -21.35
N TRP A 192 -2.16 16.11 -21.24
CA TRP A 192 -2.25 17.05 -20.12
C TRP A 192 -3.65 17.67 -19.99
N GLU A 193 -4.34 17.86 -21.11
CA GLU A 193 -5.73 18.35 -21.17
C GLU A 193 -6.70 17.46 -20.37
N GLN A 194 -6.53 16.13 -20.44
CA GLN A 194 -7.35 15.18 -19.69
C GLN A 194 -7.10 15.31 -18.19
N VAL A 195 -5.83 15.43 -17.79
CA VAL A 195 -5.45 15.65 -16.39
C VAL A 195 -6.01 16.97 -15.87
N GLN A 196 -5.94 18.04 -16.67
CA GLN A 196 -6.51 19.34 -16.32
C GLN A 196 -8.04 19.28 -16.18
N ALA A 197 -8.74 18.58 -17.07
CA ALA A 197 -10.18 18.40 -16.99
C ALA A 197 -10.58 17.70 -15.67
N VAL A 198 -9.87 16.63 -15.31
CA VAL A 198 -10.06 15.91 -14.04
C VAL A 198 -9.75 16.81 -12.83
N CYS A 199 -8.67 17.60 -12.87
CA CYS A 199 -8.35 18.54 -11.80
C CYS A 199 -9.42 19.63 -11.62
N LYS A 200 -10.02 20.11 -12.72
CA LYS A 200 -11.13 21.07 -12.67
C LYS A 200 -12.40 20.44 -12.09
N GLN A 201 -12.73 19.22 -12.49
CA GLN A 201 -13.90 18.48 -12.00
C GLN A 201 -13.80 18.16 -10.50
N LEU A 202 -12.64 17.72 -10.03
CA LEU A 202 -12.44 17.28 -8.64
C LEU A 202 -12.10 18.42 -7.66
N SER A 203 -12.04 19.66 -8.16
CA SER A 203 -11.88 20.86 -7.32
C SER A 203 -12.99 20.91 -6.25
N PRO A 204 -12.67 21.14 -4.96
CA PRO A 204 -11.42 21.69 -4.43
C PRO A 204 -10.37 20.65 -3.97
N VAL A 205 -10.57 19.35 -4.25
CA VAL A 205 -9.64 18.31 -3.81
C VAL A 205 -8.45 18.24 -4.75
N SER A 206 -7.23 18.25 -4.20
CA SER A 206 -6.00 18.14 -5.00
C SER A 206 -5.89 16.77 -5.67
N VAL A 207 -5.40 16.76 -6.91
CA VAL A 207 -5.07 15.54 -7.66
C VAL A 207 -3.55 15.37 -7.65
N ARG A 208 -3.09 14.13 -7.47
CA ARG A 208 -1.68 13.74 -7.54
C ARG A 208 -1.48 12.65 -8.57
N ILE A 209 -0.39 12.74 -9.31
CA ILE A 209 0.06 11.68 -10.19
C ILE A 209 1.12 10.87 -9.47
N ALA A 210 0.92 9.56 -9.37
CA ALA A 210 1.89 8.61 -8.90
C ALA A 210 2.53 7.91 -10.11
N THR A 211 3.82 8.12 -10.32
CA THR A 211 4.60 7.39 -11.32
C THR A 211 5.33 6.24 -10.66
N VAL A 212 5.30 5.07 -11.30
CA VAL A 212 6.02 3.88 -10.83
C VAL A 212 7.17 3.59 -11.77
N GLU A 213 8.39 3.65 -11.24
CA GLU A 213 9.59 3.21 -11.95
C GLU A 213 10.24 2.06 -11.18
N ARG A 214 10.17 0.85 -11.77
CA ARG A 214 10.63 -0.42 -11.19
C ARG A 214 9.95 -0.75 -9.85
N SER A 215 10.39 -0.12 -8.76
CA SER A 215 9.84 -0.29 -7.41
C SER A 215 9.74 1.03 -6.63
N THR A 216 10.13 2.13 -7.26
CA THR A 216 10.06 3.48 -6.67
C THR A 216 8.75 4.13 -7.09
N VAL A 217 8.05 4.67 -6.11
CA VAL A 217 6.81 5.44 -6.32
C VAL A 217 7.15 6.92 -6.08
N VAL A 218 6.93 7.75 -7.09
CA VAL A 218 7.12 9.21 -7.01
C VAL A 218 5.76 9.88 -7.20
N PHE A 219 5.49 10.92 -6.42
CA PHE A 219 4.24 11.67 -6.49
C PHE A 219 4.48 13.08 -7.01
N PHE A 220 3.67 13.52 -7.96
CA PHE A 220 3.63 14.87 -8.49
C PHE A 220 2.29 15.51 -8.14
N ASP A 221 2.31 16.72 -7.59
CA ASP A 221 1.11 17.49 -7.33
C ASP A 221 0.61 18.13 -8.64
N CYS A 222 -0.64 17.85 -9.02
CA CYS A 222 -1.30 18.53 -10.12
C CYS A 222 -2.02 19.76 -9.57
N CYS A 223 -1.35 20.91 -9.60
CA CYS A 223 -2.03 22.17 -9.35
C CYS A 223 -2.78 22.59 -10.61
N SER A 224 -4.10 22.73 -10.50
CA SER A 224 -4.84 23.59 -11.43
C SER A 224 -4.31 25.00 -11.21
N TYR A 225 -3.35 25.43 -12.05
CA TYR A 225 -3.10 26.85 -12.18
C TYR A 225 -4.42 27.48 -12.60
N ARG A 226 -4.89 28.46 -11.83
CA ARG A 226 -5.82 29.44 -12.36
C ARG A 226 -5.09 30.05 -13.55
N CYS A 227 -5.40 29.60 -14.77
CA CYS A 227 -5.12 30.35 -15.97
C CYS A 227 -6.02 31.59 -15.88
N THR A 228 -5.60 32.59 -15.11
CA THR A 228 -5.94 33.96 -15.45
C THR A 228 -5.22 34.21 -16.75
N THR A 229 -5.97 34.11 -17.86
CA THR A 229 -5.61 34.71 -19.13
C THR A 229 -5.14 36.12 -18.81
N VAL A 230 -3.84 36.36 -18.83
CA VAL A 230 -3.32 37.73 -18.81
C VAL A 230 -3.72 38.26 -20.17
N ALA A 231 -4.83 39.00 -20.21
CA ALA A 231 -5.22 39.74 -21.40
C ALA A 231 -4.01 40.57 -21.80
N SER A 232 -3.41 40.26 -22.93
CA SER A 232 -2.46 41.15 -23.59
C SER A 232 -3.22 42.42 -23.92
N LEU A 233 -3.05 43.44 -23.09
CA LEU A 233 -3.37 44.81 -23.45
C LEU A 233 -2.40 45.18 -24.57
N SER A 234 -2.87 45.08 -25.81
CA SER A 234 -2.29 45.79 -26.93
C SER A 234 -2.53 47.27 -26.67
N THR A 235 -1.49 47.96 -26.21
CA THR A 235 -1.41 49.42 -26.31
C THR A 235 -1.20 49.77 -27.79
N SER A 236 -2.24 50.32 -28.40
CA SER A 236 -2.14 51.19 -29.57
C SER A 236 -1.60 52.55 -29.16
#